data_AF-A0AAD3XJU5-F1
#
_entry.id   AF-A0AAD3XJU5-F1
#
_cell.length_a   1.000
_cell.length_b   1.000
_cell.length_c   1.000
_cell.angle_alpha   90.00
_cell.angle_beta   90.00
_cell.angle_gamma   90.00
#
_symmetry.space_group_name_H-M   'P 1'
#
loop_
_entity.id
_entity.type
_entity.pdbx_description
1 polymer ?
#
loop_
_entity_poly.entity_id
_entity_poly.type
_entity_poly.pdbx_seq_one_letter_code
_entity_poly.pdbx_strand_id
1 'polypeptide(L)' 'MMIKACHLIPQVHDELVLEVDPAFTKEAALLLKVCMETAASLLVPLQVKLKVGRTWATSEPFEAVELKDETVLGP' A
#
# COMPACT_ATOMS: atom_id res chain seq x y z
N MET A 1 21.46 -6.90 12.95
CA MET A 1 20.68 -5.72 12.53
C MET A 1 19.54 -6.24 11.66
N MET A 2 18.29 -6.24 12.14
CA MET A 2 17.17 -6.71 11.32
C MET A 2 16.86 -5.64 10.28
N ILE A 3 17.13 -5.93 9.00
CA ILE A 3 16.60 -5.10 7.91
C ILE A 3 15.12 -5.44 7.82
N LYS A 4 14.26 -4.59 8.39
CA LYS A 4 12.81 -4.74 8.20
C LYS A 4 12.46 -4.18 6.84
N ALA A 5 12.03 -5.03 5.93
CA ALA A 5 11.57 -4.64 4.59
C ALA A 5 10.30 -3.75 4.64
N CYS A 6 9.53 -3.83 5.74
CA CYS A 6 8.36 -3.01 5.99
C CYS A 6 8.09 -2.91 7.51
N HIS A 7 7.79 -1.71 8.01
CA HIS A 7 7.50 -1.46 9.43
C HIS A 7 6.47 -0.34 9.60
N LEU A 8 5.41 -0.59 10.38
CA LEU A 8 4.48 0.47 10.80
C LEU A 8 5.19 1.41 11.79
N ILE A 9 5.17 2.72 11.52
CA ILE A 9 5.82 3.74 12.35
C ILE A 9 4.77 4.36 13.30
N PRO A 10 3.91 5.32 12.88
CA PRO A 10 2.72 5.71 13.65
C PRO A 10 1.39 5.41 12.93
N GLN A 11 0.32 5.40 13.72
CA GLN A 11 -1.05 5.56 13.27
C GLN A 11 -1.55 6.93 13.73
N VAL A 12 -2.06 7.73 12.79
CA VAL A 12 -2.60 9.07 13.06
C VAL A 12 -4.01 9.11 12.52
N HIS A 13 -4.98 8.98 13.42
CA HIS A 13 -6.42 8.94 13.08
C HIS A 13 -6.76 7.85 12.05
N ASP A 14 -7.04 8.21 10.80
CA ASP A 14 -7.37 7.32 9.69
C ASP A 14 -6.17 6.99 8.79
N GLU A 15 -4.99 7.53 9.10
CA GLU A 15 -3.76 7.33 8.34
C GLU A 15 -2.80 6.34 9.03
N LEU A 16 -2.31 5.37 8.25
CA LEU A 16 -1.23 4.45 8.63
C LEU A 16 0.03 4.84 7.87
N VAL A 17 1.15 5.02 8.60
CA VAL A 17 2.45 5.36 7.99
C VAL A 17 3.46 4.25 8.20
N LEU A 18 3.99 3.75 7.09
CA LEU A 18 4.90 2.62 7.05
C LEU A 18 6.26 3.09 6.49
N GLU A 19 7.33 2.63 7.12
CA GLU A 19 8.66 2.61 6.52
C GLU A 19 8.78 1.34 5.68
N VAL A 20 9.11 1.48 4.41
CA VAL A 20 9.23 0.35 3.49
C VAL A 20 10.53 0.47 2.72
N ASP A 21 11.24 -0.64 2.58
CA ASP A 21 12.36 -0.71 1.65
C ASP A 21 11.83 -0.42 0.23
N PRO A 22 12.48 0.47 -0.55
CA PRO A 22 12.04 0.84 -1.89
C PRO A 22 11.67 -0.34 -2.79
N ALA A 23 12.39 -1.46 -2.67
CA ALA A 23 12.15 -2.68 -3.47
C ALA A 23 10.79 -3.31 -3.21
N PHE A 24 10.19 -3.10 -2.03
CA PHE A 24 8.93 -3.70 -1.60
C PHE A 24 7.77 -2.70 -1.57
N THR A 25 7.99 -1.43 -1.96
CA THR A 25 6.98 -0.36 -1.90
C THR A 25 5.65 -0.77 -2.54
N LYS A 26 5.71 -1.35 -3.75
CA LYS A 26 4.51 -1.73 -4.50
C LYS A 26 3.72 -2.85 -3.80
N GLU A 27 4.42 -3.89 -3.36
CA GLU A 27 3.80 -5.05 -2.68
C GLU A 27 3.19 -4.63 -1.34
N ALA A 28 3.94 -3.87 -0.54
CA ALA A 28 3.47 -3.34 0.73
C ALA A 28 2.24 -2.44 0.56
N ALA A 29 2.25 -1.56 -0.44
CA ALA A 29 1.13 -0.67 -0.73
C ALA A 29 -0.14 -1.43 -1.16
N LEU A 30 0.01 -2.46 -2.00
CA LEU A 30 -1.11 -3.31 -2.42
C LEU A 30 -1.70 -4.07 -1.23
N LEU A 31 -0.84 -4.72 -0.44
CA LEU A 31 -1.27 -5.46 0.75
C LEU A 31 -1.98 -4.55 1.75
N LEU A 32 -1.41 -3.37 2.02
CA LEU A 32 -2.00 -2.39 2.94
C LEU A 32 -3.38 -1.93 2.46
N LYS A 33 -3.52 -1.61 1.17
CA LYS A 33 -4.79 -1.19 0.58
C LYS A 33 -5.84 -2.29 0.71
N VAL A 34 -5.51 -3.52 0.34
CA VAL A 34 -6.43 -4.67 0.46
C VAL A 34 -6.85 -4.85 1.92
N CYS A 35 -5.90 -4.95 2.85
CA CYS A 35 -6.20 -5.17 4.26
C CYS A 35 -7.11 -4.09 4.85
N MET A 36 -6.87 -2.82 4.50
CA MET A 36 -7.67 -1.70 4.99
C MET A 36 -9.06 -1.62 4.33
N GLU A 37 -9.17 -1.83 3.02
CA GLU A 37 -10.45 -1.77 2.31
C GLU A 37 -11.37 -2.95 2.68
N THR A 38 -10.80 -4.12 3.01
CA THR A 38 -11.55 -5.31 3.41
C THR A 38 -11.69 -5.47 4.92
N ALA A 39 -11.26 -4.50 5.72
CA ALA A 39 -11.23 -4.61 7.18
C ALA A 39 -12.63 -4.80 7.81
N ALA A 40 -13.67 -4.27 7.18
CA ALA A 40 -15.05 -4.41 7.62
C ALA A 40 -16.03 -4.31 6.43
N SER A 41 -17.15 -5.04 6.52
CA SER A 41 -18.26 -4.92 5.57
C SER A 41 -19.22 -3.82 6.02
N LEU A 42 -19.36 -2.78 5.20
CA LEU A 42 -20.21 -1.62 5.45
C LEU A 42 -21.13 -1.38 4.24
N LEU A 43 -22.24 -0.66 4.44
CA LEU A 43 -23.14 -0.27 3.34
C LEU A 43 -22.45 0.62 2.29
N VAL A 44 -21.42 1.36 2.71
CA VAL A 44 -20.57 2.18 1.85
C VAL A 44 -19.15 1.61 1.93
N PRO A 45 -18.49 1.31 0.80
CA PRO A 45 -17.17 0.68 0.82
C PRO A 45 -16.10 1.61 1.41
N LEU A 46 -15.16 1.03 2.16
CA LEU A 46 -13.96 1.74 2.58
C LEU A 46 -13.06 1.98 1.36
N GLN A 47 -12.49 3.17 1.25
CA GLN A 47 -11.63 3.57 0.14
C GLN A 47 -10.31 4.08 0.68
N VAL A 48 -9.21 3.46 0.26
CA VAL A 48 -7.88 3.80 0.75
C VAL A 48 -7.12 4.58 -0.31
N LYS A 49 -6.58 5.73 0.11
CA LYS A 49 -5.70 6.57 -0.68
C LYS A 49 -4.25 6.30 -0.27
N LEU A 50 -3.47 5.82 -1.22
CA LEU A 50 -2.05 5.55 -1.00
C LEU A 50 -1.22 6.78 -1.37
N LYS A 51 -0.20 7.06 -0.55
CA LYS A 51 0.83 8.05 -0.84
C LYS A 51 2.20 7.47 -0.53
N VAL A 52 3.20 7.83 -1.31
CA VAL A 52 4.60 7.40 -1.12
C VAL A 52 5.51 8.61 -1.23
N GLY A 53 6.55 8.67 -0.39
CA GLY A 53 7.55 9.72 -0.45
C GLY A 53 8.72 9.43 0.49
N ARG A 54 9.82 10.18 0.31
CA ARG A 54 10.99 10.11 1.20
C ARG A 54 10.71 10.63 2.61
N THR A 55 9.73 11.52 2.73
CA THR A 55 9.24 12.02 4.01
C THR A 55 7.71 12.02 3.97
N TRP A 56 7.08 12.02 5.14
CA TRP A 56 5.63 12.16 5.24
C TRP A 56 5.15 13.44 4.52
N ALA A 57 5.77 14.58 4.83
CA ALA A 57 5.33 15.90 4.38
C ALA A 57 5.38 16.06 2.84
N THR A 58 6.27 15.33 2.17
CA THR A 58 6.49 15.40 0.71
C THR A 58 6.01 14.14 0.00
N SER A 59 5.02 13.43 0.55
CA SER A 59 4.47 12.23 -0.06
C SER A 59 3.48 12.56 -1.17
N GLU A 60 3.57 11.80 -2.26
CA GLU A 60 2.75 12.00 -3.46
C GLU A 60 1.79 10.82 -3.65
N PRO A 61 0.64 11.03 -4.31
CA PRO A 61 -0.31 9.96 -4.60
C PRO A 61 0.37 8.77 -5.30
N PHE A 62 0.03 7.56 -4.87
CA PHE A 62 0.60 6.33 -5.41
C PHE A 62 -0.50 5.38 -5.88
N GLU A 63 -0.35 4.83 -7.09
CA GLU A 63 -1.26 3.81 -7.62
C GLU A 63 -0.56 2.45 -7.67
N ALA A 64 -0.93 1.57 -6.75
CA ALA A 64 -0.49 0.18 -6.76
C ALA A 64 -1.35 -0.62 -7.75
N VAL A 65 -1.01 -0.58 -9.04
CA VAL A 65 -1.70 -1.39 -10.06
C VAL A 65 -1.09 -2.79 -10.10
N GLU A 66 -1.92 -3.84 -9.98
CA GLU A 66 -1.48 -5.22 -10.26
C GLU A 66 -0.91 -5.30 -11.68
N LEU A 67 0.26 -5.95 -11.82
CA LEU A 67 0.68 -6.42 -13.14
C LEU A 67 -0.34 -7.51 -13.51
N LYS A 68 -1.26 -7.21 -14.43
CA LYS A 68 -1.97 -8.28 -15.12
C LYS A 68 -0.89 -9.11 -15.81
N ASP A 69 -0.89 -10.40 -15.53
CA ASP A 69 -0.05 -11.39 -16.19
C ASP A 69 -0.32 -11.32 -17.71
N GLU A 70 0.47 -10.51 -18.42
CA GLU A 70 0.51 -10.52 -19.89
C GLU A 70 1.28 -11.74 -20.38
N THR A 71 0.77 -12.94 -20.08
CA THR A 71 1.03 -14.15 -20.88
C THR A 71 -0.17 -15.10 -20.88
N VAL A 72 -1.37 -14.58 -21.17
CA VAL A 72 -2.44 -15.45 -21.68
C VAL A 72 -2.05 -15.83 -23.11
N LEU A 73 -1.67 -17.09 -23.29
CA LEU A 73 -1.51 -17.76 -24.59
C LEU A 73 -2.62 -17.32 -25.56
N GLY A 74 -2.22 -16.74 -26.69
CA GLY A 74 -3.03 -16.78 -27.90
C GLY A 74 -2.91 -18.16 -28.58
N PRO A 75 -3.91 -18.58 -29.36
CA PRO A 75 -4.02 -19.93 -29.91
C PRO A 75 -2.89 -20.32 -30.87
#